data_AF-A0A7J8G5M9-F1
#
_entry.id   AF-A0A7J8G5M9-F1
#
_cell.length_a   1.000
_cell.length_b   1.000
_cell.length_c   1.000
_cell.angle_alpha   90.00
_cell.angle_beta   90.00
_cell.angle_gamma   90.00
#
_symmetry.space_group_name_H-M   'P 1'
#
loop_
_entity.id
_entity.type
_entity.pdbx_description
1 polymer ?
#
loop_
_entity_poly.entity_id
_entity_poly.type
_entity_poly.pdbx_seq_one_letter_code
_entity_poly.pdbx_strand_id
1 'polypeptide(L)'
;MTGLRRDDQDVYWCGISKRGTDLGVPIKVSVDPESLLSRTTVSHRNMSSGSHIRTHYVLLVFVKVPILLILVGAILWLKESRSVPRADLEPPIHTNSSSDLTRDTIP
;
A
#
# COMPACT_ATOMS: atom_id res chain seq x y z
N MET A 1 12.10 -33.23 28.89
CA MET A 1 13.16 -32.35 29.44
C MET A 1 13.57 -32.91 30.78
N THR A 2 14.74 -33.51 30.87
CA THR A 2 15.23 -34.14 32.10
C THR A 2 16.58 -33.52 32.42
N GLY A 3 16.79 -33.09 33.67
CA GLY A 3 18.08 -32.60 34.14
C GLY A 3 18.44 -31.17 33.71
N LEU A 4 17.46 -30.30 33.42
CA LEU A 4 17.74 -28.88 33.21
C LEU A 4 18.36 -28.28 34.47
N ARG A 5 19.52 -27.67 34.30
CA ARG A 5 20.29 -26.97 35.33
C ARG A 5 20.17 -25.47 35.13
N ARG A 6 20.48 -24.72 36.19
CA ARG A 6 20.47 -23.25 36.13
C ARG A 6 21.40 -22.71 35.06
N ASP A 7 22.52 -23.39 34.81
CA ASP A 7 23.51 -23.00 33.80
C ASP A 7 23.03 -23.25 32.36
N ASP A 8 21.94 -24.00 32.18
CA ASP A 8 21.31 -24.18 30.86
C ASP A 8 20.44 -22.96 30.47
N GLN A 9 20.29 -21.97 31.37
CA GLN A 9 19.59 -20.71 31.11
C GLN A 9 20.38 -19.85 30.12
N ASP A 10 19.97 -19.88 28.85
CA ASP A 10 20.54 -19.03 27.81
C ASP A 10 19.55 -18.82 26.64
N VAL A 11 20.01 -18.12 25.59
CA VAL A 11 19.32 -17.96 24.31
C VAL A 11 19.76 -19.07 23.36
N TYR A 12 18.83 -19.98 23.08
CA TYR A 12 19.00 -21.03 22.08
C TYR A 12 18.54 -20.57 20.71
N TRP A 13 19.05 -21.20 19.67
CA TRP A 13 18.66 -20.90 18.29
C TRP A 13 18.07 -22.14 17.64
N CYS A 14 16.83 -22.02 17.15
CA CYS A 14 16.31 -22.99 16.20
C CYS A 14 16.92 -22.66 14.84
N GLY A 15 17.81 -23.51 14.36
CA GLY A 15 18.49 -23.37 13.07
C GLY A 15 17.99 -24.37 12.03
N ILE A 16 17.97 -23.96 10.77
CA ILE A 16 17.72 -24.83 9.61
C ILE A 16 19.05 -25.01 8.87
N SER A 17 19.47 -26.27 8.72
CA SER A 17 20.67 -26.58 7.92
C SER A 17 20.40 -26.28 6.45
N LYS A 18 21.05 -25.24 5.93
CA LYS A 18 20.96 -24.84 4.52
C LYS A 18 22.25 -24.12 4.10
N ARG A 19 22.50 -24.06 2.79
CA ARG A 19 23.57 -23.21 2.25
C ARG A 19 23.14 -21.74 2.34
N GLY A 20 24.01 -20.89 2.88
CA GLY A 20 23.76 -19.46 3.07
C GLY A 20 23.28 -19.09 4.48
N THR A 21 22.97 -17.81 4.70
CA THR A 21 22.61 -17.28 6.03
C THR A 21 21.28 -17.85 6.51
N ASP A 22 21.32 -18.49 7.68
CA ASP A 22 20.12 -18.75 8.46
C ASP A 22 19.87 -17.60 9.42
N LEU A 23 18.64 -17.07 9.39
CA LEU A 23 18.26 -15.98 10.30
C LEU A 23 17.93 -16.52 11.69
N GLY A 24 17.73 -17.83 11.82
CA GLY A 24 17.41 -18.51 13.07
C GLY A 24 16.16 -17.95 13.76
N VAL A 25 15.74 -18.60 14.84
CA VAL A 25 14.80 -17.98 15.79
C VAL A 25 15.43 -18.06 17.18
N PRO A 26 15.72 -16.92 17.83
CA PRO A 26 16.23 -16.92 19.20
C PRO A 26 15.11 -17.29 20.17
N ILE A 27 15.40 -18.23 21.05
CA ILE A 27 14.50 -18.76 22.07
C ILE A 27 15.18 -18.53 23.42
N LYS A 28 14.66 -17.59 24.21
CA LYS A 28 15.16 -17.34 25.56
C LYS A 28 14.63 -18.40 26.51
N VAL A 29 15.51 -19.24 27.04
CA VAL A 29 15.17 -20.24 28.06
C VAL A 29 15.40 -19.62 29.43
N SER A 30 14.43 -19.73 30.35
CA SER A 30 14.65 -19.47 31.78
C SER A 30 14.51 -20.76 32.57
N VAL A 31 15.40 -20.96 33.53
CA VAL A 31 15.35 -22.08 34.47
C VAL A 31 15.21 -21.49 35.85
N ASP A 32 13.96 -21.40 36.30
CA ASP A 32 13.63 -20.86 37.61
C ASP A 32 13.39 -22.03 38.57
N PRO A 33 13.99 -22.03 39.77
CA PRO A 33 13.65 -23.02 40.79
C PRO A 33 12.17 -22.85 41.16
N GLU A 34 11.48 -23.97 41.37
CA GLU A 34 10.06 -23.93 41.73
C GLU A 34 9.90 -23.30 43.11
N SER A 35 9.56 -22.01 43.14
CA SER A 35 9.05 -21.35 44.33
C SER A 35 7.55 -21.63 44.40
N LEU A 36 7.07 -22.10 45.56
CA LEU A 36 5.65 -22.41 45.80
C LEU A 36 4.70 -21.21 45.57
N LEU A 37 5.24 -20.00 45.35
CA LEU A 37 4.52 -18.75 45.14
C LEU A 37 4.55 -18.25 43.69
N SER A 38 5.35 -18.85 42.79
CA SER A 38 5.63 -18.29 41.45
C SER A 38 4.70 -18.81 40.34
N ARG A 39 3.62 -19.53 40.68
CA ARG A 39 2.66 -20.08 39.71
C ARG A 39 1.75 -19.02 39.11
N THR A 40 2.28 -17.89 38.68
CA THR A 40 1.60 -16.96 37.76
C THR A 40 2.65 -16.07 37.15
N THR A 41 3.08 -16.36 35.92
CA THR A 41 3.36 -15.38 34.86
C THR A 41 3.98 -16.12 33.68
N VAL A 42 3.11 -16.74 32.87
CA VAL A 42 3.47 -17.05 31.49
C VAL A 42 3.58 -15.70 30.77
N SER A 43 4.78 -15.13 30.77
CA SER A 43 5.06 -13.96 29.95
C SER A 43 5.26 -14.41 28.50
N HIS A 44 4.15 -14.44 27.74
CA HIS A 44 4.19 -14.39 26.28
C HIS A 44 4.89 -13.07 25.89
N ARG A 45 6.22 -13.10 25.81
CA ARG A 45 6.97 -11.96 25.28
C ARG A 45 6.81 -11.99 23.77
N ASN A 46 5.96 -11.07 23.30
CA ASN A 46 5.66 -10.80 21.90
C ASN A 46 6.92 -10.79 21.02
N MET A 47 7.04 -11.79 20.14
CA MET A 47 7.87 -11.75 18.93
C MET A 47 7.30 -10.73 17.93
N SER A 48 7.31 -9.43 18.27
CA SER A 48 6.62 -8.41 17.48
C SER A 48 7.51 -7.81 16.38
N SER A 49 8.84 -7.77 16.54
CA SER A 49 9.73 -7.11 15.56
C SER A 49 9.69 -7.71 14.15
N GLY A 50 9.62 -9.04 14.01
CA GLY A 50 9.48 -9.68 12.70
C GLY A 50 8.09 -9.52 12.09
N SER A 51 7.06 -9.45 12.94
CA SER A 51 5.67 -9.26 12.54
C SER A 51 5.42 -7.85 11.99
N HIS A 52 5.94 -6.82 12.65
CA HIS A 52 5.74 -5.42 12.22
C HIS A 52 6.38 -5.13 10.86
N ILE A 53 7.58 -5.68 10.59
CA ILE A 53 8.25 -5.52 9.31
C ILE A 53 7.42 -6.15 8.18
N ARG A 54 7.00 -7.41 8.33
CA ARG A 54 6.20 -8.10 7.30
C ARG A 54 4.86 -7.42 7.06
N THR A 55 4.17 -7.05 8.15
CA THR A 55 2.87 -6.36 8.07
C THR A 55 2.99 -5.01 7.38
N HIS A 56 4.06 -4.25 7.69
CA HIS A 56 4.33 -2.96 7.05
C HIS A 56 4.54 -3.11 5.55
N TYR A 57 5.35 -4.08 5.09
CA TYR A 57 5.55 -4.32 3.65
C TYR A 57 4.27 -4.77 2.93
N VAL A 58 3.47 -5.64 3.53
CA VAL A 58 2.19 -6.09 2.93
C VAL A 58 1.22 -4.91 2.79
N LEU A 59 1.09 -4.08 3.83
CA LEU A 59 0.28 -2.85 3.78
C LEU A 59 0.80 -1.88 2.72
N LEU A 60 2.12 -1.67 2.62
CA LEU A 60 2.70 -0.80 1.61
C LEU A 60 2.39 -1.27 0.19
N VAL A 61 2.46 -2.57 -0.10
CA VAL A 61 2.09 -3.12 -1.41
C VAL A 61 0.59 -2.92 -1.66
N PHE A 62 -0.26 -3.25 -0.68
CA PHE A 62 -1.71 -3.13 -0.81
C PHE A 62 -2.17 -1.67 -0.94
N VAL A 63 -1.45 -0.70 -0.38
CA VAL A 63 -1.76 0.73 -0.54
C VAL A 63 -1.19 1.26 -1.85
N LYS A 64 0.04 0.89 -2.19
CA LYS A 64 0.74 1.48 -3.34
C LYS A 64 0.20 0.99 -4.68
N VAL A 65 -0.22 -0.28 -4.79
CA VAL A 65 -0.75 -0.83 -6.05
C VAL A 65 -2.06 -0.16 -6.46
N PRO A 66 -3.11 -0.06 -5.61
CA PRO A 66 -4.34 0.65 -5.96
C PRO A 66 -4.12 2.12 -6.31
N ILE A 67 -3.23 2.82 -5.57
CA ILE A 67 -2.91 4.22 -5.87
C ILE A 67 -2.31 4.36 -7.28
N LEU A 68 -1.38 3.48 -7.66
CA LEU A 68 -0.79 3.49 -8.99
C LEU A 68 -1.83 3.19 -10.08
N LEU A 69 -2.73 2.23 -9.85
CA LEU A 69 -3.82 1.93 -10.78
C LEU A 69 -4.77 3.11 -10.97
N ILE A 70 -5.15 3.78 -9.88
CA ILE A 70 -6.00 4.99 -9.93
C ILE A 70 -5.28 6.11 -10.69
N LEU A 71 -3.99 6.33 -10.43
CA LEU A 71 -3.21 7.37 -11.11
C LEU A 71 -3.12 7.13 -12.62
N VAL A 72 -2.82 5.89 -13.03
CA VAL A 72 -2.80 5.50 -14.45
C VAL A 72 -4.19 5.68 -15.07
N GLY A 73 -5.24 5.26 -14.37
CA GLY A 73 -6.63 5.48 -14.80
C GLY A 73 -6.96 6.97 -14.99
N ALA A 74 -6.57 7.82 -14.06
CA ALA A 74 -6.80 9.27 -14.14
C ALA A 74 -6.01 9.91 -15.30
N ILE A 75 -4.77 9.48 -15.54
CA ILE A 75 -3.96 9.97 -16.67
C ILE A 75 -4.58 9.55 -18.00
N LEU A 76 -5.04 8.30 -18.12
CA LEU A 76 -5.71 7.81 -19.32
C LEU A 76 -7.04 8.55 -19.54
N TRP A 77 -7.81 8.77 -18.49
CA TRP A 77 -9.04 9.56 -18.55
C TRP A 77 -8.78 11.00 -19.00
N LEU A 78 -7.75 11.64 -18.43
CA LEU A 78 -7.38 13.00 -18.79
C LEU A 78 -6.88 13.07 -20.24
N LYS A 79 -6.07 12.10 -20.68
CA LYS A 79 -5.58 12.01 -22.06
C LYS A 79 -6.75 11.89 -23.04
N GLU A 80 -7.71 11.02 -22.76
CA GLU A 80 -8.92 10.85 -23.58
C GLU A 80 -9.78 12.13 -23.59
N SER A 81 -9.97 12.76 -22.43
CA SER A 81 -10.72 14.02 -22.34
C SER A 81 -10.08 15.17 -23.12
N ARG A 82 -8.76 15.13 -23.29
CA ARG A 82 -7.98 16.10 -24.09
C ARG A 82 -7.95 15.74 -25.57
N SER A 83 -8.34 14.51 -25.92
CA SER A 83 -8.41 13.99 -27.29
C SER A 83 -9.74 14.29 -27.99
N VAL A 84 -10.69 14.99 -27.34
CA VAL A 84 -11.78 15.68 -28.04
C VAL A 84 -11.21 16.97 -28.63
N PRO A 85 -11.04 17.09 -29.96
CA PRO A 85 -10.72 18.38 -30.56
C PRO A 85 -11.94 19.28 -30.36
N ARG A 86 -11.74 20.44 -29.76
CA ARG A 86 -12.65 21.58 -29.91
C ARG A 86 -12.70 21.96 -31.39
N ALA A 87 -13.52 21.30 -32.18
CA ALA A 87 -14.49 22.02 -32.99
C ALA A 87 -15.53 22.47 -31.96
N ASP A 88 -15.63 23.74 -31.55
CA ASP A 88 -16.48 24.71 -32.23
C ASP A 88 -16.20 26.11 -31.64
N LEU A 89 -14.99 26.64 -31.83
CA LEU A 89 -14.72 28.07 -31.62
C LEU A 89 -14.38 28.70 -32.97
N GLU A 90 -15.33 28.63 -33.90
CA GLU A 90 -15.34 29.49 -35.07
C GLU A 90 -16.21 30.71 -34.73
N PRO A 91 -15.72 31.95 -34.92
CA PRO A 91 -16.51 33.16 -34.70
C PRO A 91 -17.64 33.25 -35.74
N PRO A 92 -18.79 33.87 -35.45
CA PRO A 92 -19.86 33.98 -36.43
C PRO A 92 -19.40 34.87 -37.59
N ILE A 93 -19.14 34.25 -38.74
CA ILE A 93 -18.90 34.94 -40.00
C ILE A 93 -20.14 35.76 -40.34
N HIS A 94 -19.90 37.07 -40.44
CA HIS A 94 -20.82 38.07 -40.97
C HIS A 94 -21.45 37.61 -42.30
N THR A 95 -22.76 37.38 -42.31
CA THR A 95 -23.55 37.57 -43.54
C THR A 95 -24.24 38.91 -43.45
N ASN A 96 -23.59 39.91 -44.04
CA ASN A 96 -24.23 41.10 -44.55
C ASN A 96 -25.26 40.66 -45.60
N SER A 97 -26.53 40.59 -45.21
CA SER A 97 -27.65 40.65 -46.16
C SER A 97 -28.23 42.06 -46.11
N SER A 98 -27.49 42.96 -46.76
CA SER A 98 -27.99 44.21 -47.32
C SER A 98 -29.06 43.87 -48.37
N SER A 99 -30.28 43.62 -47.91
CA SER A 99 -31.47 43.69 -48.76
C SER A 99 -31.90 45.15 -48.84
N ASP A 100 -31.17 45.92 -49.65
CA ASP A 100 -31.70 47.13 -50.26
C ASP A 100 -32.21 46.76 -51.66
N LEU A 101 -33.31 47.40 -52.06
CA LEU A 101 -33.78 47.58 -53.42
C LEU A 101 -34.66 46.51 -54.10
N THR A 102 -35.97 46.60 -53.84
CA THR A 102 -37.03 46.77 -54.87
C THR A 102 -38.28 47.23 -54.11
N ARG A 103 -38.58 48.53 -54.03
CA ARG A 103 -39.25 49.36 -55.03
C ARG A 103 -40.67 48.84 -55.38
N ASP A 104 -41.59 49.79 -55.40
CA ASP A 104 -42.93 49.82 -56.01
C ASP A 104 -44.10 49.69 -54.98
N THR A 105 -44.84 50.73 -54.55
CA THR A 105 -45.58 51.83 -55.23
C THR A 105 -47.08 51.50 -55.43
N ILE A 106 -47.91 52.08 -54.52
CA ILE A 106 -49.24 52.73 -54.73
C ILE A 106 -50.49 51.84 -54.97
N PRO A 107 -51.73 52.32 -54.70
CA PRO A 107 -52.20 53.51 -53.97
C PRO A 107 -52.87 53.25 -52.63
#